data_AF-M6UKC6-F1
#
_entry.id   AF-M6UKC6-F1
#
_cell.length_a   1.000
_cell.length_b   1.000
_cell.length_c   1.000
_cell.angle_alpha   90.00
_cell.angle_beta   90.00
_cell.angle_gamma   90.00
#
_symmetry.space_group_name_H-M   'P 1'
#
loop_
_entity.id
_entity.type
_entity.pdbx_description
1 polymer ?
#
loop_
_entity_poly.entity_id
_entity_poly.type
_entity_poly.pdbx_seq_one_letter_code
_entity_poly.pdbx_strand_id
1 'polypeptide(L)'
;MKFSSDGDRRTAILRRNLILRFLSLDFIKVPLNLILFFSVFLFSCFVGIRKEFNYSSDTIAFYSFENGSELPSWLDRSTSYLQNKEKNNFKNLIADALYQMGNRNDSLVNNSVIRIFSKELSREIAERSSEKFERSPYHTYQLWILKKEDAINPGRRIRRTVFLLYPKFDSVHFIFLELNQFIDFQTIYTFQDWSNYSLSESDIKPSLEVYIPDSAVGALSYYKDVTGEPKKFHIVYKTDLSTLENMGMEKPQKEKNSKDIEKRLIELKNLFDKKLISEEEFKRKREEILKSL
;
A
#
# COMPACT_ATOMS: atom_id res chain seq x y z
N MET A 1 31.37 14.99 -9.93
CA MET A 1 31.70 14.22 -11.15
C MET A 1 30.59 14.48 -12.15
N LYS A 2 30.89 15.20 -13.25
CA LYS A 2 29.90 15.57 -14.28
C LYS A 2 29.51 14.32 -15.06
N PHE A 3 28.26 13.86 -14.94
CA PHE A 3 27.72 12.85 -15.83
C PHE A 3 27.15 13.50 -17.09
N SER A 4 27.49 12.84 -18.20
CA SER A 4 27.45 13.30 -19.58
C SER A 4 26.04 13.40 -20.16
N SER A 5 25.76 14.52 -20.85
CA SER A 5 24.51 14.78 -21.60
C SER A 5 24.54 14.17 -23.02
N ASP A 6 25.11 12.98 -23.18
CA ASP A 6 25.33 12.37 -24.51
C ASP A 6 24.28 11.30 -24.88
N GLY A 7 23.48 10.86 -23.91
CA GLY A 7 22.36 9.92 -24.13
C GLY A 7 21.17 10.56 -24.87
N ASP A 8 20.78 11.77 -24.47
CA ASP A 8 19.61 12.48 -25.05
C ASP A 8 19.85 13.02 -26.45
N ARG A 9 21.11 13.36 -26.80
CA ARG A 9 21.44 13.81 -28.16
C ARG A 9 21.36 12.68 -29.18
N ARG A 10 21.75 11.46 -28.81
CA ARG A 10 21.73 10.32 -29.75
C ARG A 10 20.31 9.84 -30.05
N THR A 11 19.43 9.78 -29.05
CA THR A 11 18.00 9.47 -29.24
C THR A 11 17.26 10.58 -29.99
N ALA A 12 17.57 11.85 -29.75
CA ALA A 12 16.99 12.96 -30.52
C ALA A 12 17.48 12.98 -31.98
N ILE A 13 18.75 12.67 -32.25
CA ILE A 13 19.31 12.60 -33.62
C ILE A 13 18.78 11.38 -34.39
N LEU A 14 18.63 10.23 -33.74
CA LEU A 14 17.97 9.06 -34.34
C LEU A 14 16.48 9.32 -34.63
N ARG A 15 15.76 9.99 -33.71
CA ARG A 15 14.35 10.39 -33.92
C ARG A 15 14.19 11.39 -35.07
N ARG A 16 15.09 12.36 -35.20
CA ARG A 16 15.04 13.35 -36.28
C ARG A 16 15.41 12.74 -37.64
N ASN A 17 16.36 11.81 -37.70
CA ASN A 17 16.73 11.10 -38.93
C ASN A 17 15.69 10.05 -39.37
N LEU A 18 14.96 9.43 -38.44
CA LEU A 18 13.86 8.54 -38.82
C LEU A 18 12.71 9.35 -39.45
N ILE A 19 12.32 10.47 -38.83
CA ILE A 19 11.26 11.35 -39.35
C ILE A 19 11.68 12.00 -40.67
N LEU A 20 12.94 12.42 -40.82
CA LEU A 20 13.44 13.00 -42.07
C LEU A 20 13.61 11.97 -43.19
N ARG A 21 13.97 10.71 -42.88
CA ARG A 21 13.96 9.63 -43.89
C ARG A 21 12.56 9.23 -44.33
N PHE A 22 11.55 9.36 -43.45
CA PHE A 22 10.14 9.19 -43.83
C PHE A 22 9.62 10.33 -44.71
N LEU A 23 10.19 11.54 -44.58
CA LEU A 23 9.84 12.71 -45.40
C LEU A 23 10.63 12.81 -46.72
N SER A 24 11.66 11.97 -46.91
CA SER A 24 12.48 11.95 -48.14
C SER A 24 12.22 10.74 -49.04
N LEU A 25 11.20 9.94 -48.75
CA LEU A 25 10.72 8.90 -49.68
C LEU A 25 9.77 9.57 -50.65
N ASP A 26 10.19 9.62 -51.93
CA ASP A 26 9.31 9.92 -53.05
C ASP A 26 7.97 9.21 -52.84
N PHE A 27 6.87 9.95 -52.94
CA PHE A 27 5.49 9.47 -52.79
C PHE A 27 5.17 8.43 -53.88
N ILE A 28 5.70 7.23 -53.73
CA ILE A 28 5.29 6.03 -54.44
C ILE A 28 4.01 5.57 -53.76
N LYS A 29 2.87 5.95 -54.35
CA LYS A 29 1.52 5.37 -54.16
C LYS A 29 1.36 4.45 -52.94
N VAL A 30 1.50 5.01 -51.73
CA VAL A 30 1.13 4.29 -50.52
C VAL A 30 -0.38 4.41 -50.42
N PRO A 31 -1.15 3.31 -50.51
CA PRO A 31 -2.60 3.39 -50.46
C PRO A 31 -3.02 4.01 -49.13
N LEU A 32 -3.97 4.95 -49.17
CA LEU A 32 -4.46 5.69 -48.00
C LEU A 32 -4.86 4.74 -46.85
N ASN A 33 -5.37 3.56 -47.18
CA ASN A 33 -5.71 2.50 -46.23
C ASN A 33 -4.50 1.97 -45.44
N LEU A 34 -3.30 1.92 -46.04
CA LEU A 34 -2.09 1.49 -45.35
C LEU A 34 -1.58 2.57 -44.39
N ILE A 35 -1.70 3.85 -44.77
CA ILE A 35 -1.38 4.98 -43.87
C ILE A 35 -2.36 5.01 -42.69
N LEU A 36 -3.65 4.78 -42.94
CA LEU A 36 -4.67 4.70 -41.90
C LEU A 36 -4.47 3.48 -40.99
N PHE A 37 -4.07 2.35 -41.56
CA PHE A 37 -3.73 1.14 -40.79
C PHE A 37 -2.51 1.37 -39.90
N PHE A 38 -1.44 1.98 -40.43
CA PHE A 38 -0.25 2.33 -39.64
C PHE A 38 -0.55 3.38 -38.57
N SER A 39 -1.43 4.36 -38.83
CA SER A 39 -1.80 5.34 -37.80
C SER A 39 -2.59 4.67 -36.68
N VAL A 40 -3.59 3.84 -36.98
CA VAL A 40 -4.35 3.06 -35.98
C VAL A 40 -3.41 2.13 -35.20
N PHE A 41 -2.46 1.47 -35.88
CA PHE A 41 -1.48 0.60 -35.24
C PHE A 41 -0.54 1.38 -34.31
N LEU A 42 -0.05 2.54 -34.74
CA LEU A 42 0.78 3.42 -33.92
C LEU A 42 0.03 3.98 -32.71
N PHE A 43 -1.27 4.30 -32.83
CA PHE A 43 -2.10 4.73 -31.70
C PHE A 43 -2.42 3.58 -30.73
N SER A 44 -2.55 2.34 -31.24
CA SER A 44 -2.79 1.15 -30.39
C SER A 44 -1.58 0.70 -29.56
N CYS A 45 -0.36 1.15 -29.91
CA CYS A 45 0.87 0.82 -29.17
C CYS A 45 1.11 1.70 -27.92
N PHE A 46 0.26 2.70 -27.66
CA PHE A 46 0.37 3.59 -26.49
C PHE A 46 -0.70 3.32 -25.42
N VAL A 47 -1.22 2.09 -25.36
CA VAL A 47 -2.13 1.67 -24.29
C VAL A 47 -1.29 1.27 -23.07
N GLY A 48 -1.11 2.20 -22.14
CA GLY A 48 -0.38 1.92 -20.91
C GLY A 48 -0.51 3.07 -19.90
N ILE A 49 -0.48 2.73 -18.61
CA ILE A 49 -0.55 3.70 -17.52
C ILE A 49 0.67 4.61 -17.60
N ARG A 50 0.45 5.90 -17.86
CA ARG A 50 1.52 6.88 -17.94
C ARG A 50 1.98 7.23 -16.52
N LYS A 51 3.14 6.72 -16.14
CA LYS A 51 3.76 6.95 -14.84
C LYS A 51 4.74 8.12 -14.92
N GLU A 52 4.57 9.09 -14.05
CA GLU A 52 5.60 10.09 -13.75
C GLU A 52 6.58 9.48 -12.75
N PHE A 53 7.87 9.51 -13.08
CA PHE A 53 8.92 9.14 -12.15
C PHE A 53 9.26 10.32 -11.23
N ASN A 54 9.14 10.14 -9.93
CA ASN A 54 9.23 11.24 -8.95
C ASN A 54 10.50 11.19 -8.11
N TYR A 55 10.95 9.99 -7.75
CA TYR A 55 12.10 9.81 -6.88
C TYR A 55 12.72 8.42 -7.01
N SER A 56 14.04 8.35 -6.85
CA SER A 56 14.75 7.09 -6.61
C SER A 56 15.84 7.25 -5.57
N SER A 57 16.11 6.15 -4.90
CA SER A 57 17.33 5.89 -4.16
C SER A 57 17.85 4.50 -4.50
N ASP A 58 18.90 4.05 -3.81
CA ASP A 58 19.40 2.69 -3.94
C ASP A 58 18.34 1.64 -3.57
N THR A 59 17.33 2.01 -2.75
CA THR A 59 16.32 1.09 -2.21
C THR A 59 14.87 1.47 -2.55
N ILE A 60 14.64 2.62 -3.19
CA ILE A 60 13.30 3.16 -3.47
C ILE A 60 13.17 3.55 -4.93
N ALA A 61 12.05 3.21 -5.55
CA ALA A 61 11.55 3.85 -6.76
C ALA A 61 10.11 4.31 -6.53
N PHE A 62 9.84 5.58 -6.79
CA PHE A 62 8.56 6.21 -6.56
C PHE A 62 8.02 6.83 -7.85
N TYR A 63 6.83 6.37 -8.23
CA TYR A 63 6.09 6.86 -9.38
C TYR A 63 4.73 7.40 -8.94
N SER A 64 4.15 8.29 -9.74
CA SER A 64 2.75 8.70 -9.58
C SER A 64 2.07 8.79 -10.93
N PHE A 65 0.75 8.71 -10.94
CA PHE A 65 -0.03 8.75 -12.16
C PHE A 65 -1.44 9.25 -11.87
N GLU A 66 -2.08 9.75 -12.91
CA GLU A 66 -3.44 10.28 -12.85
C GLU A 66 -4.47 9.16 -12.85
N ASN A 67 -5.70 9.53 -12.48
CA ASN A 67 -6.84 8.65 -12.62
C ASN A 67 -7.26 8.55 -14.09
N GLY A 68 -6.72 7.54 -14.78
CA GLY A 68 -6.95 7.29 -16.20
C GLY A 68 -7.86 6.09 -16.49
N SER A 69 -8.34 6.03 -17.73
CA SER A 69 -9.15 4.92 -18.25
C SER A 69 -8.40 3.58 -18.29
N GLU A 70 -7.07 3.68 -18.41
CA GLU A 70 -6.09 2.61 -18.52
C GLU A 70 -5.75 1.93 -17.19
N LEU A 71 -6.30 2.43 -16.07
CA LEU A 71 -6.16 1.79 -14.76
C LEU A 71 -6.96 0.50 -14.65
N PRO A 72 -6.44 -0.52 -13.94
CA PRO A 72 -7.16 -1.77 -13.74
C PRO A 72 -8.55 -1.58 -13.14
N SER A 73 -9.50 -2.41 -13.54
CA SER A 73 -10.91 -2.31 -13.08
C SER A 73 -11.09 -2.53 -11.58
N TRP A 74 -10.16 -3.25 -10.95
CA TRP A 74 -10.16 -3.48 -9.50
C TRP A 74 -9.72 -2.25 -8.70
N LEU A 75 -9.07 -1.26 -9.33
CA LEU A 75 -8.56 -0.08 -8.66
C LEU A 75 -9.66 0.97 -8.54
N ASP A 76 -9.84 1.47 -7.33
CA ASP A 76 -10.91 2.40 -7.00
C ASP A 76 -10.66 3.80 -7.57
N ARG A 77 -11.52 4.23 -8.51
CA ARG A 77 -11.41 5.51 -9.21
C ARG A 77 -11.95 6.70 -8.42
N SER A 78 -12.55 6.51 -7.25
CA SER A 78 -13.07 7.59 -6.38
C SER A 78 -11.97 8.26 -5.55
N THR A 79 -10.85 8.57 -6.18
CA THR A 79 -9.69 9.19 -5.52
C THR A 79 -9.80 10.70 -5.50
N SER A 80 -9.43 11.31 -4.39
CA SER A 80 -9.32 12.77 -4.29
C SER A 80 -8.28 13.13 -3.25
N TYR A 81 -7.55 14.23 -3.49
CA TYR A 81 -6.66 14.74 -2.46
C TYR A 81 -7.47 15.13 -1.21
N LEU A 82 -6.93 14.86 -0.03
CA LEU A 82 -7.63 15.03 1.24
C LEU A 82 -8.09 16.48 1.42
N GLN A 83 -9.40 16.70 1.56
CA GLN A 83 -9.99 18.04 1.75
C GLN A 83 -10.53 18.28 3.16
N ASN A 84 -10.31 17.35 4.09
CA ASN A 84 -10.83 17.44 5.45
C ASN A 84 -9.85 18.16 6.40
N LYS A 85 -10.23 18.22 7.69
CA LYS A 85 -9.46 18.92 8.75
C LYS A 85 -8.05 18.35 8.94
N GLU A 86 -7.85 17.08 8.62
CA GLU A 86 -6.59 16.37 8.75
C GLU A 86 -5.62 16.63 7.59
N LYS A 87 -6.00 17.43 6.59
CA LYS A 87 -5.12 17.80 5.47
C LYS A 87 -3.74 18.32 5.93
N ASN A 88 -3.71 19.13 6.99
CA ASN A 88 -2.45 19.69 7.52
C ASN A 88 -1.60 18.65 8.28
N ASN A 89 -2.19 17.53 8.67
CA ASN A 89 -1.55 16.44 9.40
C ASN A 89 -1.27 15.21 8.50
N PHE A 90 -1.63 15.29 7.22
CA PHE A 90 -1.63 14.19 6.26
C PHE A 90 -0.31 13.42 6.20
N LYS A 91 0.82 14.14 6.24
CA LYS A 91 2.16 13.55 6.34
C LYS A 91 2.30 12.62 7.55
N ASN A 92 1.91 13.06 8.74
CA ASN A 92 2.06 12.24 9.95
C ASN A 92 1.15 11.01 9.90
N LEU A 93 -0.06 11.15 9.36
CA LEU A 93 -1.00 10.03 9.22
C LEU A 93 -0.43 8.93 8.33
N ILE A 94 0.18 9.28 7.20
CA ILE A 94 0.85 8.30 6.33
C ILE A 94 2.00 7.62 7.08
N ALA A 95 2.84 8.41 7.77
CA ALA A 95 3.99 7.86 8.49
C ALA A 95 3.58 6.89 9.60
N ASP A 96 2.56 7.25 10.38
CA ASP A 96 2.06 6.43 11.49
C ASP A 96 1.36 5.18 10.97
N ALA A 97 0.54 5.30 9.93
CA ALA A 97 -0.12 4.18 9.28
C ALA A 97 0.90 3.13 8.80
N LEU A 98 1.90 3.55 8.01
CA LEU A 98 2.94 2.66 7.49
C LEU A 98 3.71 1.98 8.63
N TYR A 99 4.13 2.73 9.64
CA TYR A 99 4.92 2.20 10.75
C TYR A 99 4.18 1.15 11.59
N GLN A 100 2.85 1.22 11.63
CA GLN A 100 2.01 0.25 12.35
C GLN A 100 1.80 -1.06 11.58
N MET A 101 1.93 -1.05 10.25
CA MET A 101 1.70 -2.24 9.42
C MET A 101 2.77 -3.32 9.64
N GLY A 102 2.31 -4.55 9.86
CA GLY A 102 3.16 -5.72 10.08
C GLY A 102 3.02 -6.76 8.97
N ASN A 103 4.00 -7.66 8.91
CA ASN A 103 3.96 -8.89 8.14
C ASN A 103 4.19 -10.04 9.11
N ARG A 104 3.37 -11.08 9.04
CA ARG A 104 3.62 -12.31 9.81
C ARG A 104 4.83 -12.99 9.21
N ASN A 105 5.81 -13.28 10.05
CA ASN A 105 6.94 -14.06 9.57
C ASN A 105 6.44 -15.49 9.36
N ASP A 106 6.69 -16.10 8.19
CA ASP A 106 6.39 -17.51 7.90
C ASP A 106 7.26 -18.49 8.71
N SER A 107 7.85 -18.02 9.83
CA SER A 107 8.65 -18.84 10.72
C SER A 107 7.77 -19.85 11.44
N LEU A 108 8.05 -21.12 11.19
CA LEU A 108 7.39 -22.27 11.86
C LEU A 108 7.54 -22.26 13.39
N VAL A 109 8.48 -21.46 13.92
CA VAL A 109 8.86 -21.47 15.34
C VAL A 109 8.34 -20.25 16.10
N ASN A 110 8.13 -19.13 15.42
CA ASN A 110 7.72 -17.88 16.08
C ASN A 110 6.76 -17.10 15.18
N ASN A 111 5.48 -17.10 15.55
CA ASN A 111 4.40 -16.38 14.85
C ASN A 111 4.42 -14.88 15.19
N SER A 112 5.61 -14.28 15.22
CA SER A 112 5.79 -12.88 15.55
C SER A 112 5.51 -12.02 14.33
N VAL A 113 4.84 -10.90 14.59
CA VAL A 113 4.56 -9.89 13.58
C VAL A 113 5.75 -8.94 13.53
N ILE A 114 6.36 -8.83 12.35
CA ILE A 114 7.49 -7.93 12.12
C ILE A 114 6.96 -6.72 11.35
N ARG A 115 7.37 -5.52 11.74
CA ARG A 115 7.01 -4.30 11.00
C ARG A 115 7.52 -4.37 9.57
N ILE A 116 6.68 -3.95 8.63
CA ILE A 116 7.04 -3.90 7.21
C ILE A 116 8.05 -2.78 6.97
N PHE A 117 7.81 -1.61 7.57
CA PHE A 117 8.61 -0.41 7.38
C PHE A 117 9.27 0.03 8.69
N SER A 118 10.52 0.53 8.59
CA SER A 118 11.13 1.23 9.72
C SER A 118 10.49 2.59 9.92
N LYS A 119 10.77 3.24 11.06
CA LYS A 119 10.24 4.58 11.35
C LYS A 119 10.78 5.62 10.36
N GLU A 120 12.04 5.48 9.98
CA GLU A 120 12.76 6.34 9.05
C GLU A 120 12.16 6.23 7.65
N LEU A 121 11.99 4.99 7.16
CA LEU A 121 11.39 4.74 5.86
C LEU A 121 9.93 5.20 5.79
N SER A 122 9.17 5.00 6.86
CA SER A 122 7.77 5.47 6.94
C SER A 122 7.68 6.99 6.83
N ARG A 123 8.60 7.71 7.48
CA ARG A 123 8.69 9.19 7.39
C ARG A 123 9.11 9.66 6.02
N GLU A 124 10.09 9.02 5.40
CA GLU A 124 10.55 9.36 4.05
C GLU A 124 9.44 9.19 3.02
N ILE A 125 8.74 8.05 3.05
CA ILE A 125 7.59 7.79 2.19
C ILE A 125 6.52 8.87 2.41
N ALA A 126 6.19 9.16 3.68
CA ALA A 126 5.16 10.13 4.01
C ALA A 126 5.46 11.55 3.55
N GLU A 127 6.70 12.01 3.75
CA GLU A 127 7.15 13.35 3.33
C GLU A 127 7.06 13.50 1.82
N ARG A 128 7.65 12.56 1.08
CA ARG A 128 7.60 12.53 -0.39
C ARG A 128 6.17 12.42 -0.92
N SER A 129 5.35 11.59 -0.26
CA SER A 129 3.95 11.40 -0.65
C SER A 129 3.17 12.69 -0.50
N SER A 130 3.25 13.35 0.66
CA SER A 130 2.56 14.61 0.96
C SER A 130 2.98 15.70 -0.02
N GLU A 131 4.28 15.90 -0.22
CA GLU A 131 4.79 16.89 -1.17
C GLU A 131 4.26 16.67 -2.58
N LYS A 132 4.22 15.41 -3.05
CA LYS A 132 3.74 15.12 -4.41
C LYS A 132 2.25 15.39 -4.55
N PHE A 133 1.43 15.01 -3.57
CA PHE A 133 -0.01 15.31 -3.61
C PHE A 133 -0.29 16.81 -3.57
N GLU A 134 0.48 17.59 -2.80
CA GLU A 134 0.34 19.05 -2.76
C GLU A 134 0.74 19.71 -4.09
N ARG A 135 1.83 19.26 -4.71
CA ARG A 135 2.31 19.81 -5.99
C ARG A 135 1.49 19.37 -7.20
N SER A 136 0.91 18.17 -7.16
CA SER A 136 0.23 17.56 -8.30
C SER A 136 -1.04 16.83 -7.85
N PRO A 137 -2.10 17.56 -7.44
CA PRO A 137 -3.32 16.96 -6.88
C PRO A 137 -4.09 16.06 -7.87
N TYR A 138 -3.81 16.16 -9.17
CA TYR A 138 -4.38 15.29 -10.21
C TYR A 138 -3.68 13.94 -10.32
N HIS A 139 -2.44 13.82 -9.82
CA HIS A 139 -1.70 12.55 -9.73
C HIS A 139 -2.09 11.86 -8.41
N THR A 140 -3.29 11.30 -8.40
CA THR A 140 -3.95 10.79 -7.19
C THR A 140 -3.43 9.42 -6.75
N TYR A 141 -2.70 8.70 -7.60
CA TYR A 141 -2.07 7.44 -7.24
C TYR A 141 -0.57 7.56 -7.16
N GLN A 142 -0.01 6.88 -6.17
CA GLN A 142 1.42 6.77 -5.94
C GLN A 142 1.82 5.30 -5.89
N LEU A 143 2.75 4.90 -6.74
CA LEU A 143 3.33 3.56 -6.77
C LEU A 143 4.71 3.60 -6.13
N TRP A 144 4.84 2.83 -5.05
CA TRP A 144 6.04 2.68 -4.27
C TRP A 144 6.62 1.30 -4.50
N ILE A 145 7.87 1.26 -4.94
CA ILE A 145 8.63 0.03 -5.17
C ILE A 145 9.86 0.10 -4.29
N LEU A 146 9.94 -0.82 -3.35
CA LEU A 146 11.00 -0.87 -2.35
C LEU A 146 11.83 -2.12 -2.52
N LYS A 147 13.14 -1.96 -2.45
CA LYS A 147 14.13 -3.01 -2.58
C LYS A 147 14.89 -3.15 -1.27
N LYS A 148 15.00 -4.39 -0.79
CA LYS A 148 15.94 -4.79 0.25
C LYS A 148 16.94 -5.78 -0.34
N GLU A 149 18.23 -5.50 -0.19
CA GLU A 149 19.28 -6.43 -0.63
C GLU A 149 19.16 -7.76 0.11
N ASP A 150 19.41 -8.84 -0.62
CA ASP A 150 19.68 -10.13 -0.03
C ASP A 150 21.16 -10.20 0.37
N ALA A 151 21.42 -10.42 1.65
CA ALA A 151 22.79 -10.46 2.17
C ALA A 151 23.59 -11.68 1.69
N ILE A 152 22.91 -12.75 1.24
CA ILE A 152 23.54 -13.99 0.78
C ILE A 152 23.96 -13.84 -0.69
N ASN A 153 23.10 -13.23 -1.53
CA ASN A 153 23.35 -13.07 -2.96
C ASN A 153 23.19 -11.60 -3.41
N PRO A 154 24.03 -10.67 -2.93
CA PRO A 154 23.93 -9.26 -3.28
C PRO A 154 24.09 -9.03 -4.78
N GLY A 155 23.33 -8.09 -5.33
CA GLY A 155 23.35 -7.78 -6.77
C GLY A 155 22.67 -8.82 -7.66
N ARG A 156 22.25 -9.98 -7.13
CA ARG A 156 21.57 -11.04 -7.90
C ARG A 156 20.26 -11.50 -7.27
N ARG A 157 20.00 -11.18 -6.01
CA ARG A 157 18.73 -11.44 -5.33
C ARG A 157 18.33 -10.24 -4.48
N ILE A 158 17.04 -9.94 -4.49
CA ILE A 158 16.45 -8.90 -3.64
C ILE A 158 15.17 -9.42 -3.01
N ARG A 159 14.71 -8.72 -1.96
CA ARG A 159 13.31 -8.73 -1.55
C ARG A 159 12.64 -7.44 -1.99
N ARG A 160 11.55 -7.55 -2.74
CA ARG A 160 10.78 -6.42 -3.25
C ARG A 160 9.44 -6.31 -2.55
N THR A 161 9.08 -5.08 -2.21
CA THR A 161 7.74 -4.72 -1.73
C THR A 161 7.19 -3.66 -2.66
N VAL A 162 5.99 -3.88 -3.17
CA VAL A 162 5.30 -2.99 -4.10
C VAL A 162 3.94 -2.67 -3.55
N PHE A 163 3.63 -1.39 -3.40
CA PHE A 163 2.31 -0.95 -2.95
C PHE A 163 1.87 0.33 -3.63
N LEU A 164 0.56 0.49 -3.74
CA LEU A 164 -0.10 1.73 -4.12
C LEU A 164 -0.54 2.49 -2.88
N LEU A 165 -0.41 3.80 -2.94
CA LEU A 165 -0.92 4.75 -1.97
C LEU A 165 -1.81 5.74 -2.70
N TYR A 166 -3.05 5.92 -2.23
CA TYR A 166 -3.93 6.96 -2.73
C TYR A 166 -4.89 7.47 -1.64
N PRO A 167 -5.17 8.78 -1.60
CA PRO A 167 -6.15 9.36 -0.71
C PRO A 167 -7.56 9.31 -1.31
N LYS A 168 -8.53 9.37 -0.40
CA LYS A 168 -9.93 9.72 -0.64
C LYS A 168 -10.31 10.89 0.27
N PHE A 169 -11.58 11.30 0.17
CA PHE A 169 -12.10 12.43 0.95
C PHE A 169 -11.96 12.27 2.48
N ASP A 170 -12.03 11.04 3.00
CA ASP A 170 -12.02 10.72 4.44
C ASP A 170 -11.00 9.65 4.85
N SER A 171 -10.19 9.15 3.90
CA SER A 171 -9.37 7.98 4.14
C SER A 171 -8.12 7.95 3.27
N VAL A 172 -7.13 7.19 3.72
CA VAL A 172 -5.92 6.90 2.97
C VAL A 172 -5.84 5.40 2.74
N HIS A 173 -5.70 5.01 1.49
CA HIS A 173 -5.66 3.61 1.09
C HIS A 173 -4.24 3.19 0.73
N PHE A 174 -3.89 1.98 1.18
CA PHE A 174 -2.64 1.29 0.89
C PHE A 174 -2.97 -0.08 0.30
N ILE A 175 -2.63 -0.32 -0.96
CA ILE A 175 -2.84 -1.61 -1.63
C ILE A 175 -1.48 -2.26 -1.88
N PHE A 176 -1.20 -3.36 -1.20
CA PHE A 176 0.01 -4.13 -1.39
C PHE A 176 -0.15 -5.12 -2.54
N LEU A 177 0.76 -5.07 -3.49
CA LEU A 177 0.81 -5.95 -4.66
C LEU A 177 1.91 -7.01 -4.50
N GLU A 178 3.01 -6.62 -3.85
CA GLU A 178 4.09 -7.52 -3.44
C GLU A 178 4.54 -7.15 -2.03
N LEU A 179 4.86 -8.15 -1.21
CA LEU A 179 5.35 -7.94 0.14
C LEU A 179 6.55 -8.84 0.40
N ASN A 180 7.74 -8.26 0.55
CA ASN A 180 9.00 -8.98 0.77
C ASN A 180 9.24 -10.14 -0.22
N GLN A 181 8.76 -10.02 -1.45
CA GLN A 181 8.83 -11.08 -2.45
C GLN A 181 10.28 -11.23 -2.94
N PHE A 182 10.78 -12.46 -2.97
CA PHE A 182 12.10 -12.73 -3.54
C PHE A 182 12.08 -12.55 -5.06
N ILE A 183 13.09 -11.86 -5.58
CA ILE A 183 13.35 -11.72 -7.01
C ILE A 183 14.80 -12.12 -7.26
N ASP A 184 14.96 -13.08 -8.16
CA ASP A 184 16.24 -13.61 -8.58
C ASP A 184 16.60 -13.09 -9.97
N PHE A 185 17.85 -12.69 -10.14
CA PHE A 185 18.40 -12.18 -11.38
C PHE A 185 19.52 -13.08 -11.86
N GLN A 186 19.51 -13.36 -13.17
CA GLN A 186 20.55 -14.19 -13.80
C GLN A 186 21.90 -13.47 -13.80
N THR A 187 21.90 -12.15 -13.96
CA THR A 187 23.08 -11.27 -13.93
C THR A 187 22.97 -10.24 -12.81
N ILE A 188 23.99 -9.39 -12.66
CA ILE A 188 23.89 -8.23 -11.79
C ILE A 188 22.73 -7.37 -12.28
N TYR A 189 21.76 -7.10 -11.41
CA TYR A 189 20.59 -6.31 -11.76
C TYR A 189 20.92 -4.82 -11.80
N THR A 190 20.14 -4.09 -12.58
CA THR A 190 20.18 -2.63 -12.69
C THR A 190 18.96 -2.02 -11.99
N PHE A 191 18.94 -0.69 -11.87
CA PHE A 191 17.77 0.02 -11.37
C PHE A 191 16.49 -0.37 -12.11
N GLN A 192 16.55 -0.43 -13.44
CA GLN A 192 15.38 -0.69 -14.28
C GLN A 192 14.79 -2.08 -14.06
N ASP A 193 15.62 -3.08 -13.76
CA ASP A 193 15.19 -4.47 -13.57
C ASP A 193 14.27 -4.65 -12.36
N TRP A 194 14.52 -3.92 -11.26
CA TRP A 194 13.70 -4.05 -10.05
C TRP A 194 12.63 -2.97 -9.90
N SER A 195 12.85 -1.78 -10.47
CA SER A 195 11.94 -0.63 -10.40
C SER A 195 10.85 -0.62 -11.47
N ASN A 196 11.00 -1.39 -12.54
CA ASN A 196 9.95 -1.50 -13.54
C ASN A 196 8.87 -2.47 -13.05
N TYR A 197 7.65 -1.95 -12.89
CA TYR A 197 6.49 -2.72 -12.45
C TYR A 197 5.29 -2.40 -13.33
N SER A 198 4.61 -3.40 -13.87
CA SER A 198 3.41 -3.22 -14.70
C SER A 198 2.16 -3.37 -13.85
N LEU A 199 1.36 -2.31 -13.72
CA LEU A 199 0.10 -2.33 -12.96
C LEU A 199 -1.05 -2.94 -13.76
N SER A 200 -0.99 -2.81 -15.09
CA SER A 200 -1.98 -3.39 -16.01
C SER A 200 -1.90 -4.91 -16.07
N GLU A 201 -0.73 -5.47 -15.79
CA GLU A 201 -0.48 -6.92 -15.79
C GLU A 201 -0.48 -7.51 -14.37
N SER A 202 -0.67 -6.68 -13.33
CA SER A 202 -0.62 -7.15 -11.95
C SER A 202 -1.99 -7.65 -11.49
N ASP A 203 -2.04 -8.93 -11.11
CA ASP A 203 -3.16 -9.49 -10.37
C ASP A 203 -3.00 -9.32 -8.87
N ILE A 204 -4.10 -9.04 -8.19
CA ILE A 204 -4.17 -9.05 -6.74
C ILE A 204 -3.91 -10.48 -6.26
N LYS A 205 -2.94 -10.66 -5.37
CA LYS A 205 -2.63 -11.95 -4.75
C LYS A 205 -3.48 -12.11 -3.48
N PRO A 206 -4.51 -12.99 -3.46
CA PRO A 206 -5.39 -13.12 -2.28
C PRO A 206 -4.67 -13.64 -1.04
N SER A 207 -3.56 -14.37 -1.24
CA SER A 207 -2.70 -14.88 -0.16
C SER A 207 -1.80 -13.81 0.47
N LEU A 208 -1.72 -12.59 -0.09
CA LEU A 208 -0.93 -11.52 0.48
C LEU A 208 -1.64 -10.96 1.72
N GLU A 209 -0.97 -11.07 2.87
CA GLU A 209 -1.51 -10.59 4.13
C GLU A 209 -0.62 -9.52 4.75
N VAL A 210 -1.19 -8.34 4.97
CA VAL A 210 -0.63 -7.35 5.89
C VAL A 210 -1.35 -7.50 7.23
N TYR A 211 -0.59 -7.51 8.30
CA TYR A 211 -1.10 -7.62 9.67
C TYR A 211 -1.28 -6.22 10.28
N ILE A 212 -2.45 -5.98 10.86
CA ILE A 212 -2.72 -4.79 11.67
C ILE A 212 -2.66 -5.21 13.15
N PRO A 213 -1.76 -4.64 13.97
CA PRO A 213 -1.71 -4.93 15.40
C PRO A 213 -2.94 -4.39 16.13
N ASP A 214 -3.35 -5.04 17.21
CA ASP A 214 -4.53 -4.66 18.00
C ASP A 214 -4.48 -3.19 18.45
N SER A 215 -3.29 -2.66 18.74
CA SER A 215 -3.08 -1.25 19.11
C SER A 215 -3.41 -0.25 17.99
N ALA A 216 -3.43 -0.71 16.74
CA ALA A 216 -3.73 0.08 15.55
C ALA A 216 -5.16 -0.12 15.04
N VAL A 217 -5.88 -1.12 15.58
CA VAL A 217 -7.27 -1.41 15.22
C VAL A 217 -8.14 -0.21 15.61
N GLY A 218 -8.90 0.30 14.65
CA GLY A 218 -9.73 1.50 14.80
C GLY A 218 -9.22 2.64 13.92
N ALA A 219 -7.92 2.93 13.97
CA ALA A 219 -7.27 3.85 13.05
C ALA A 219 -7.02 3.19 11.69
N LEU A 220 -6.50 1.96 11.72
CA LEU A 220 -6.32 1.10 10.55
C LEU A 220 -7.40 0.03 10.50
N SER A 221 -7.82 -0.30 9.29
CA SER A 221 -8.77 -1.38 9.02
C SER A 221 -8.47 -2.05 7.67
N TYR A 222 -8.87 -3.30 7.54
CA TYR A 222 -8.89 -3.96 6.23
C TYR A 222 -10.05 -3.41 5.40
N TYR A 223 -9.77 -3.11 4.13
CA TYR A 223 -10.83 -2.80 3.18
C TYR A 223 -11.79 -3.99 3.07
N LYS A 224 -13.08 -3.70 3.01
CA LYS A 224 -14.13 -4.68 2.80
C LYS A 224 -14.81 -4.35 1.48
N ASP A 225 -14.91 -5.34 0.61
CA ASP A 225 -15.65 -5.21 -0.64
C ASP A 225 -17.17 -5.33 -0.40
N VAL A 226 -17.95 -5.41 -1.48
CA VAL A 226 -19.41 -5.53 -1.43
C VAL A 226 -19.87 -6.80 -0.69
N THR A 227 -19.04 -7.85 -0.66
CA THR A 227 -19.33 -9.10 0.07
C THR A 227 -19.07 -8.97 1.58
N GLY A 228 -18.39 -7.90 2.00
CA GLY A 228 -18.02 -7.66 3.39
C GLY A 228 -16.75 -8.38 3.84
N GLU A 229 -16.12 -9.17 2.96
CA GLU A 229 -14.89 -9.90 3.27
C GLU A 229 -13.68 -8.94 3.36
N PRO A 230 -12.88 -9.03 4.44
CA PRO A 230 -11.71 -8.19 4.61
C PRO A 230 -10.59 -8.61 3.64
N LYS A 231 -10.12 -7.67 2.82
CA LYS A 231 -8.97 -7.85 1.94
C LYS A 231 -7.70 -7.46 2.68
N LYS A 232 -6.94 -8.45 3.15
CA LYS A 232 -5.74 -8.24 3.99
C LYS A 232 -4.58 -7.54 3.28
N PHE A 233 -4.57 -7.50 1.96
CA PHE A 233 -3.60 -6.73 1.16
C PHE A 233 -3.98 -5.25 1.02
N HIS A 234 -5.20 -4.86 1.39
CA HIS A 234 -5.73 -3.51 1.23
C HIS A 234 -6.06 -2.89 2.58
N ILE A 235 -5.20 -1.97 3.03
CA ILE A 235 -5.32 -1.29 4.32
C ILE A 235 -5.92 0.09 4.12
N VAL A 236 -6.85 0.46 4.98
CA VAL A 236 -7.52 1.76 5.00
C VAL A 236 -7.24 2.43 6.34
N TYR A 237 -6.65 3.62 6.28
CA TYR A 237 -6.55 4.54 7.40
C TYR A 237 -7.70 5.54 7.34
N LYS A 238 -8.58 5.56 8.35
CA LYS A 238 -9.69 6.51 8.42
C LYS A 238 -9.22 7.81 9.06
N THR A 239 -9.39 8.92 8.37
CA THR A 239 -8.94 10.24 8.83
C THR A 239 -9.99 10.96 9.69
N ASP A 240 -11.28 10.60 9.57
CA ASP A 240 -12.35 11.17 10.40
C ASP A 240 -12.84 10.13 11.43
N LEU A 241 -12.34 10.22 12.66
CA LEU A 241 -12.73 9.34 13.77
C LEU A 241 -14.14 9.66 14.32
N SER A 242 -14.71 10.82 13.93
CA SER A 242 -16.04 11.28 14.37
C SER A 242 -17.20 10.41 13.85
N THR A 243 -17.01 9.70 12.73
CA THR A 243 -17.99 8.72 12.23
C THR A 243 -17.89 7.35 12.92
N LEU A 244 -16.82 7.08 13.68
CA LEU A 244 -16.73 5.86 14.49
C LEU A 244 -17.70 5.91 15.68
N GLU A 245 -18.00 7.10 16.19
CA GLU A 245 -19.03 7.31 17.23
C GLU A 245 -20.45 7.15 16.69
N ASN A 246 -20.66 7.27 15.37
CA ASN A 246 -21.99 7.21 14.75
C ASN A 246 -22.33 5.86 14.07
N MET A 247 -21.39 4.91 14.01
CA MET A 247 -21.66 3.50 13.65
C MET A 247 -21.90 2.60 14.87
N GLY A 248 -22.39 3.21 15.95
CA GLY A 248 -22.72 2.53 17.22
C GLY A 248 -23.85 3.24 17.96
N MET A 249 -24.95 3.56 17.28
CA MET A 249 -26.22 3.86 17.95
C MET A 249 -27.33 2.90 17.49
N GLU A 250 -27.23 1.65 17.94
CA GLU A 250 -28.37 1.07 18.61
C GLU A 250 -28.05 1.07 20.11
N LYS A 251 -28.87 1.76 20.90
CA LYS A 251 -28.82 1.66 22.35
C LYS A 251 -29.11 0.21 22.75
N PRO A 252 -28.34 -0.34 23.69
CA PRO A 252 -28.98 -0.99 24.82
C PRO A 252 -28.57 -0.31 26.13
N GLN A 253 -29.59 0.05 26.90
CA GLN A 253 -29.48 0.44 28.30
C GLN A 253 -28.76 -0.66 29.12
N LYS A 254 -27.94 -0.24 30.09
CA LYS A 254 -27.50 -1.01 31.27
C LYS A 254 -27.04 -2.47 31.03
N GLU A 255 -25.91 -2.68 30.34
CA GLU A 255 -25.22 -4.01 30.38
C GLU A 255 -23.70 -3.94 30.60
N LYS A 256 -23.10 -2.74 30.69
CA LYS A 256 -21.63 -2.61 30.72
C LYS A 256 -20.98 -3.16 32.01
N ASN A 257 -21.70 -3.19 33.13
CA ASN A 257 -21.18 -3.77 34.39
C ASN A 257 -21.39 -5.29 34.49
N SER A 258 -22.49 -5.85 33.98
CA SER A 258 -22.77 -7.29 34.13
C SER A 258 -21.81 -8.16 33.33
N LYS A 259 -21.47 -7.76 32.10
CA LYS A 259 -20.52 -8.50 31.23
C LYS A 259 -19.08 -8.46 31.73
N ASP A 260 -18.66 -7.40 32.43
CA ASP A 260 -17.33 -7.32 33.03
C ASP A 260 -17.24 -8.19 34.30
N ILE A 261 -18.29 -8.18 35.12
CA ILE A 261 -18.40 -9.03 36.32
C ILE A 261 -18.45 -10.52 35.95
N GLU A 262 -19.19 -10.89 34.90
CA GLU A 262 -19.27 -12.26 34.42
C GLU A 262 -17.90 -12.77 33.92
N LYS A 263 -17.16 -11.95 33.16
CA LYS A 263 -15.79 -12.28 32.74
C LYS A 263 -14.85 -12.49 33.94
N ARG A 264 -14.92 -11.61 34.94
CA ARG A 264 -14.10 -11.72 36.18
C ARG A 264 -14.44 -12.97 36.99
N LEU A 265 -15.70 -13.37 37.05
CA LEU A 265 -16.12 -14.61 37.72
C LEU A 265 -15.65 -15.86 36.98
N ILE A 266 -15.69 -15.86 35.64
CA ILE A 266 -15.18 -16.98 34.81
C ILE A 266 -13.66 -17.12 34.98
N GLU A 267 -12.93 -15.99 34.99
CA GLU A 267 -11.48 -16.01 35.19
C GLU A 267 -11.10 -16.46 36.61
N LEU A 268 -11.81 -16.00 37.64
CA LEU A 268 -11.61 -16.44 39.02
C LEU A 268 -11.84 -17.95 39.18
N LYS A 269 -12.87 -18.50 38.52
CA LYS A 269 -13.13 -19.95 38.49
C LYS A 269 -12.00 -20.71 37.78
N ASN A 270 -11.50 -20.21 36.65
CA ASN A 270 -10.38 -20.83 35.94
C ASN A 270 -9.09 -20.85 36.78
N LEU A 271 -8.84 -19.82 37.61
CA LEU A 271 -7.69 -19.80 38.52
C LEU A 271 -7.83 -20.85 39.65
N PHE A 272 -9.04 -21.03 40.17
CA PHE A 272 -9.33 -22.05 41.16
C PHE A 272 -9.23 -23.47 40.59
N ASP A 273 -9.81 -23.71 39.41
CA ASP A 273 -9.77 -25.02 38.72
C ASP A 273 -8.34 -25.44 38.35
N LYS A 274 -7.46 -24.46 38.09
CA LYS A 274 -6.01 -24.67 37.88
C LYS A 274 -5.21 -24.82 39.18
N LYS A 275 -5.87 -24.82 40.36
CA LYS A 275 -5.26 -24.86 41.71
C LYS A 275 -4.23 -23.75 41.96
N LEU A 276 -4.39 -22.60 41.30
CA LEU A 276 -3.49 -21.44 41.45
C LEU A 276 -3.87 -20.55 42.65
N ILE A 277 -5.05 -20.73 43.21
CA ILE A 277 -5.56 -20.01 44.39
C ILE A 277 -6.22 -21.00 45.36
N SER A 278 -6.24 -20.67 46.67
CA SER A 278 -6.88 -21.52 47.69
C SER A 278 -8.41 -21.36 47.70
N GLU A 279 -9.11 -22.28 48.37
CA GLU A 279 -10.56 -22.21 48.52
C GLU A 279 -11.00 -20.97 49.32
N GLU A 280 -10.22 -20.58 50.35
CA GLU A 280 -10.49 -19.35 51.10
C GLU A 280 -10.33 -18.09 50.24
N GLU A 281 -9.29 -18.06 49.38
CA GLU A 281 -9.06 -16.92 48.48
C GLU A 281 -10.14 -16.81 47.40
N PHE A 282 -10.58 -17.95 46.85
CA PHE A 282 -11.67 -18.00 45.89
C PHE A 282 -12.97 -17.46 46.48
N LYS A 283 -13.36 -17.91 47.70
CA LYS A 283 -14.57 -17.43 48.39
C LYS A 283 -14.52 -15.93 48.65
N ARG A 284 -13.41 -15.42 49.20
CA ARG A 284 -13.23 -13.99 49.49
C ARG A 284 -13.34 -13.12 48.23
N LYS A 285 -12.64 -13.49 47.15
CA LYS A 285 -12.65 -12.71 45.89
C LYS A 285 -13.99 -12.79 45.17
N ARG A 286 -14.68 -13.92 45.25
CA ARG A 286 -16.03 -14.08 44.69
C ARG A 286 -17.03 -13.16 45.40
N GLU A 287 -16.98 -13.08 46.73
CA GLU A 287 -17.82 -12.16 47.50
C GLU A 287 -17.52 -10.69 47.18
N GLU A 288 -16.25 -10.32 47.02
CA GLU A 288 -15.85 -8.96 46.64
C GLU A 288 -16.38 -8.57 45.25
N ILE A 289 -16.30 -9.48 44.27
CA ILE A 289 -16.84 -9.26 42.92
C ILE A 289 -18.37 -9.16 42.96
N LEU A 290 -19.05 -9.98 43.76
CA LEU A 290 -20.51 -9.92 43.89
C LEU A 290 -21.02 -8.71 44.66
N LYS A 291 -20.20 -8.10 45.54
CA LYS A 291 -20.52 -6.81 46.18
C LYS A 291 -20.42 -5.60 45.24
N SER A 292 -19.82 -5.78 44.06
CA SER A 292 -19.68 -4.73 43.04
C SER A 292 -20.82 -4.71 42.00
N LEU A 293 -21.82 -5.58 42.17
CA LEU A 293 -23.12 -5.59 41.49
C LEU A 293 -24.08 -4.58 42.13
#